data_AF-A0A1I2HSW5-F1
#
_entry.id   AF-A0A1I2HSW5-F1
#
_cell.length_a   1.000
_cell.length_b   1.000
_cell.length_c   1.000
_cell.angle_alpha   90.00
_cell.angle_beta   90.00
_cell.angle_gamma   90.00
#
_symmetry.space_group_name_H-M   'P 1'
#
loop_
_entity.id
_entity.type
_entity.pdbx_description
1 polymer ?
#
loop_
_entity_poly.entity_id
_entity_poly.type
_entity_poly.pdbx_seq_one_letter_code
_entity_poly.pdbx_strand_id
1 'polypeptide(L)'
;MESQSPQRQKRSQRDYSLAFKLQVVAEVEKGELTYKQAQKKYGIQGRSTVLVWMRKHSILDWKELPSMSQKNTPEQRIKELESLLSKEKEKVHVLNVAIDIA
;
A
#
# COMPACT_ATOMS: atom_id res chain seq x y z
N MET A 1 20.47 -19.09 -17.53
CA MET A 1 20.08 -18.99 -16.10
C MET A 1 18.79 -19.76 -15.95
N GLU A 2 18.85 -20.94 -15.35
CA GLU A 2 17.69 -21.83 -15.20
C GLU A 2 16.76 -21.26 -14.11
N SER A 3 15.66 -20.63 -14.53
CA SER A 3 14.64 -20.13 -13.61
C SER A 3 13.86 -21.31 -13.03
N GLN A 4 14.30 -21.80 -11.86
CA GLN A 4 13.56 -22.78 -11.07
C GLN A 4 12.16 -22.25 -10.76
N SER A 5 11.17 -22.84 -11.41
CA SER A 5 9.76 -22.56 -11.15
C SER A 5 9.41 -23.16 -9.78
N PRO A 6 8.91 -22.39 -8.80
CA PRO A 6 8.59 -22.95 -7.50
C PRO A 6 7.48 -23.99 -7.65
N GLN A 7 7.78 -25.25 -7.32
CA GLN A 7 6.77 -26.32 -7.26
C GLN A 7 5.63 -25.84 -6.36
N ARG A 8 4.44 -25.65 -6.94
CA ARG A 8 3.24 -25.30 -6.17
C ARG A 8 2.82 -26.51 -5.36
N GLN A 9 3.13 -26.53 -4.06
CA GLN A 9 2.57 -27.51 -3.14
C GLN A 9 1.04 -27.52 -3.24
N LYS A 10 0.46 -28.72 -3.39
CA LYS A 10 -0.99 -28.90 -3.40
C LYS A 10 -1.55 -28.35 -2.09
N ARG A 11 -2.61 -27.55 -2.23
CA ARG A 11 -3.33 -26.97 -1.11
C ARG A 11 -4.09 -28.06 -0.36
N SER A 12 -3.83 -28.26 0.92
CA SER A 12 -4.68 -29.07 1.78
C SER A 12 -5.86 -28.23 2.29
N GLN A 13 -7.00 -28.87 2.57
CA GLN A 13 -8.06 -28.22 3.34
C GLN A 13 -7.50 -27.86 4.72
N ARG A 14 -7.79 -26.65 5.18
CA ARG A 14 -7.29 -26.13 6.46
C ARG A 14 -8.38 -25.24 7.04
N ASP A 15 -9.03 -25.76 8.08
CA ASP A 15 -10.09 -25.03 8.76
C ASP A 15 -9.48 -24.18 9.86
N TYR A 16 -9.51 -22.87 9.62
CA TYR A 16 -9.06 -21.89 10.59
C TYR A 16 -10.22 -21.54 11.53
N SER A 17 -10.00 -21.66 12.84
CA SER A 17 -10.99 -21.31 13.86
C SER A 17 -11.37 -19.83 13.77
N LEU A 18 -12.57 -19.47 14.21
CA LEU A 18 -13.02 -18.08 14.20
C LEU A 18 -12.10 -17.18 15.04
N ALA A 19 -11.73 -17.63 16.24
CA ALA A 19 -10.82 -16.88 17.11
C ALA A 19 -9.48 -16.56 16.44
N PHE A 20 -8.91 -17.54 15.71
CA PHE A 20 -7.68 -17.34 14.96
C PHE A 20 -7.85 -16.29 13.84
N LYS A 21 -8.97 -16.36 13.09
CA LYS A 21 -9.27 -15.38 12.04
C LYS A 21 -9.33 -13.97 12.60
N LEU A 22 -10.01 -13.79 13.74
CA LEU A 22 -10.15 -12.49 14.40
C LEU A 22 -8.81 -11.97 14.91
N GLN A 23 -7.98 -12.81 15.52
CA GLN A 23 -6.64 -12.42 15.98
C GLN A 23 -5.78 -11.92 14.81
N VAL A 24 -5.74 -12.67 13.71
CA VAL A 24 -4.96 -12.29 12.52
C VAL A 24 -5.47 -10.97 11.94
N VAL A 25 -6.79 -10.75 11.92
CA VAL A 25 -7.37 -9.49 11.42
C VAL A 25 -7.00 -8.33 12.34
N ALA A 26 -7.10 -8.48 13.66
CA ALA A 26 -6.76 -7.44 14.63
C ALA A 26 -5.29 -7.00 14.55
N GLU A 27 -4.34 -7.93 14.37
CA GLU A 27 -2.91 -7.59 14.18
C GLU A 27 -2.66 -6.80 12.89
N VAL A 28 -3.42 -7.10 11.83
CA VAL A 28 -3.31 -6.38 10.55
C VAL A 28 -3.97 -5.01 10.63
N GLU A 29 -5.13 -4.89 11.28
CA GLU A 29 -5.82 -3.61 11.51
C GLU A 29 -5.00 -2.66 12.37
N LYS A 30 -4.30 -3.18 13.39
CA LYS A 30 -3.37 -2.41 14.22
C LYS A 30 -2.15 -1.90 13.43
N GLY A 31 -1.91 -2.43 12.23
CA GLY A 31 -0.80 -2.05 11.37
C GLY A 31 0.54 -2.69 11.76
N GLU A 32 0.54 -3.64 12.69
CA GLU A 32 1.75 -4.38 13.09
C GLU A 32 2.28 -5.25 11.94
N LEU A 33 1.36 -5.76 11.12
CA LEU A 33 1.67 -6.63 9.99
C LEU A 33 0.82 -6.24 8.78
N THR A 34 1.42 -6.23 7.60
CA THR A 34 0.64 -6.27 6.35
C THR A 34 -0.01 -7.64 6.18
N TYR A 35 -1.12 -7.71 5.44
CA TYR A 35 -1.78 -9.00 5.16
C TYR A 35 -0.84 -10.05 4.53
N LYS A 36 0.16 -9.63 3.74
CA LYS A 36 1.18 -10.52 3.16
C LYS A 36 2.16 -11.04 4.21
N GLN A 37 2.54 -10.19 5.17
CA GLN A 37 3.40 -10.58 6.29
C GLN A 37 2.65 -11.51 7.25
N ALA A 38 1.39 -11.20 7.59
CA ALA A 38 0.53 -12.08 8.37
C ALA A 38 0.37 -13.45 7.71
N GLN A 39 0.15 -13.50 6.39
CA GLN A 39 0.08 -14.76 5.65
C GLN A 39 1.35 -15.62 5.83
N LYS A 40 2.54 -15.01 5.73
CA LYS A 40 3.82 -15.71 5.88
C LYS A 40 4.06 -16.14 7.34
N LYS A 41 3.84 -15.23 8.30
CA LYS A 41 4.03 -15.46 9.74
C LYS A 41 3.17 -16.62 10.24
N TYR A 42 1.91 -16.66 9.81
CA TYR A 42 0.92 -17.64 10.26
C TYR A 42 0.83 -18.89 9.37
N GLY A 43 1.68 -19.02 8.34
CA GLY A 43 1.67 -20.17 7.45
C GLY A 43 0.36 -20.35 6.66
N ILE A 44 -0.34 -19.24 6.38
CA ILE A 44 -1.65 -19.29 5.73
C ILE A 44 -1.46 -19.64 4.25
N GLN A 45 -2.00 -20.78 3.86
CA GLN A 45 -1.77 -21.39 2.55
C GLN A 45 -2.37 -20.58 1.38
N GLY A 46 -3.46 -19.85 1.61
CA GLY A 46 -4.13 -19.06 0.59
C GLY A 46 -3.63 -17.62 0.55
N ARG A 47 -3.14 -17.18 -0.61
CA ARG A 47 -2.56 -15.84 -0.80
C ARG A 47 -3.53 -14.69 -0.55
N SER A 48 -4.83 -14.94 -0.74
CA SER A 48 -5.92 -13.98 -0.51
C SER A 48 -6.74 -14.30 0.73
N THR A 49 -6.40 -15.35 1.50
CA THR A 49 -7.21 -15.79 2.64
C THR A 49 -7.31 -14.71 3.70
N VAL A 50 -6.18 -14.07 4.05
CA VAL A 50 -6.17 -12.95 5.02
C VAL A 50 -7.01 -11.76 4.50
N LEU A 51 -6.92 -11.45 3.19
CA LEU A 51 -7.74 -10.41 2.56
C LEU A 51 -9.25 -10.72 2.62
N VAL A 52 -9.63 -12.00 2.51
CA VAL A 52 -11.03 -12.42 2.65
C VAL A 52 -11.50 -12.29 4.09
N TRP A 53 -10.66 -12.62 5.08
CA TRP A 53 -11.01 -12.46 6.49
C TRP A 53 -11.17 -10.99 6.86
N MET A 54 -10.26 -10.12 6.43
CA MET A 54 -10.41 -8.69 6.65
C MET A 54 -11.72 -8.17 6.05
N ARG A 55 -12.08 -8.53 4.81
CA ARG A 55 -13.36 -8.09 4.24
C ARG A 55 -14.61 -8.59 4.99
N LYS A 56 -14.53 -9.69 5.73
CA LYS A 56 -15.66 -10.28 6.47
C LYS A 56 -15.71 -9.87 7.95
N HIS A 57 -14.55 -9.62 8.54
CA HIS A 57 -14.38 -9.50 9.99
C HIS A 57 -13.70 -8.21 10.42
N SER A 58 -13.29 -7.35 9.47
CA SER A 58 -12.75 -6.04 9.80
C SER A 58 -13.83 -5.11 10.30
N ILE A 59 -13.46 -4.26 11.24
CA ILE A 59 -14.28 -3.18 11.80
C ILE A 59 -14.20 -1.95 10.87
N LEU A 60 -13.05 -1.73 10.22
CA LEU A 60 -12.94 -0.76 9.13
C LEU A 60 -13.73 -1.27 7.92
N ASP A 61 -14.74 -0.54 7.47
CA ASP A 61 -15.48 -0.84 6.23
C ASP A 61 -14.55 -0.69 5.00
N TRP A 62 -13.85 -1.76 4.62
CA TRP A 62 -12.94 -1.77 3.46
C TRP A 62 -13.66 -1.56 2.11
N LYS A 63 -15.00 -1.44 2.11
CA LYS A 63 -15.79 -1.07 0.92
C LYS A 63 -15.57 0.38 0.49
N GLU A 64 -15.26 1.27 1.43
CA GLU A 64 -15.13 2.72 1.16
C GLU A 64 -13.67 3.17 1.00
N LEU A 65 -12.71 2.26 1.12
CA LEU A 65 -11.33 2.62 0.86
C LEU A 65 -11.21 3.06 -0.60
N PRO A 66 -10.67 4.27 -0.86
CA PRO A 66 -10.45 4.72 -2.22
C PRO A 66 -9.62 3.64 -2.90
N SER A 67 -10.14 3.18 -4.04
CA SER A 67 -9.43 2.26 -4.91
C SER A 67 -7.96 2.65 -4.93
N MET A 68 -7.05 1.71 -4.64
CA MET A 68 -5.60 1.92 -4.77
C MET A 68 -5.19 2.08 -6.26
N SER A 69 -6.11 2.57 -7.09
CA SER A 69 -5.86 3.08 -8.42
C SER A 69 -5.03 4.34 -8.27
N GLN A 70 -3.71 4.13 -8.43
CA GLN A 70 -2.73 5.16 -8.74
C GLN A 70 -2.51 6.21 -7.66
N LYS A 71 -1.79 5.81 -6.61
CA LYS A 71 -0.84 6.77 -6.01
C LYS A 71 0.11 7.17 -7.14
N ASN A 72 0.15 8.45 -7.52
CA ASN A 72 1.07 8.99 -8.53
C ASN A 72 2.46 8.37 -8.35
N THR A 73 3.07 7.90 -9.44
CA THR A 73 4.41 7.32 -9.37
C THR A 73 5.36 8.36 -8.76
N PRO A 74 6.42 7.94 -8.04
CA PRO A 74 7.38 8.88 -7.49
C PRO A 74 7.92 9.86 -8.56
N GLU A 75 8.08 9.39 -9.80
CA GLU A 75 8.47 10.20 -10.96
C GLU A 75 7.44 11.27 -11.34
N GLN A 76 6.14 10.96 -11.31
CA GLN A 76 5.08 11.94 -11.56
C GLN A 76 5.07 13.03 -10.50
N ARG A 77 5.33 12.67 -9.23
CA ARG A 77 5.46 13.65 -8.14
C ARG A 77 6.69 14.53 -8.30
N ILE A 78 7.83 13.96 -8.69
CA ILE A 78 9.06 14.72 -8.95
C ILE A 78 8.81 15.75 -10.05
N LYS A 79 8.22 15.35 -11.17
CA LYS A 79 7.90 16.24 -12.29
C LYS A 79 6.95 17.39 -11.89
N GLU A 80 5.94 17.09 -11.09
CA GLU A 80 5.01 18.09 -10.56
C GLU A 80 5.73 19.09 -9.66
N LEU A 81 6.54 18.60 -8.72
CA LEU A 81 7.34 19.43 -7.82
C LEU A 81 8.35 20.30 -8.57
N GLU A 82 9.02 19.77 -9.60
CA GLU A 82 9.94 20.54 -10.45
C GLU A 82 9.22 21.67 -11.20
N SER A 83 8.02 21.43 -11.72
CA SER A 83 7.21 22.46 -12.38
C SER A 83 6.81 23.57 -11.41
N LEU A 84 6.40 23.21 -10.19
CA LEU A 84 6.08 24.18 -9.14
C LEU A 84 7.31 25.01 -8.75
N LEU A 85 8.46 24.36 -8.57
CA LEU A 85 9.70 25.03 -8.19
C LEU A 85 10.18 26.00 -9.27
N SER A 86 10.02 25.65 -10.56
CA SER A 86 10.31 26.56 -11.66
C SER A 86 9.42 27.81 -11.64
N LYS A 87 8.13 27.65 -11.39
CA LYS A 87 7.18 28.79 -11.29
C LYS A 87 7.50 29.69 -10.11
N GLU A 88 7.86 29.10 -8.97
CA GLU A 88 8.24 29.87 -7.78
C GLU A 88 9.52 30.68 -8.03
N LYS A 89 10.52 30.07 -8.67
CA LYS A 89 11.77 30.75 -9.05
C LYS A 89 11.51 31.92 -10.01
N GLU A 90 10.63 31.75 -10.99
CA GLU A 90 10.26 32.82 -11.91
C GLU A 90 9.60 34.00 -11.18
N LYS A 91 8.67 33.73 -10.26
CA LYS A 91 8.06 34.77 -9.43
C LYS A 91 9.09 35.52 -8.59
N VAL A 92 10.00 34.80 -7.92
CA VAL A 92 11.07 35.41 -7.11
C VAL A 92 11.98 36.27 -7.99
N HIS A 93 12.31 35.81 -9.20
CA HIS A 93 13.13 36.59 -10.13
C HIS A 93 12.44 37.90 -10.52
N VAL A 94 11.16 37.86 -10.87
CA VAL A 94 10.37 39.07 -11.21
C VAL A 94 10.32 40.04 -10.02
N LEU A 95 10.11 39.53 -8.80
CA LEU A 95 10.11 40.36 -7.60
C LEU A 95 11.47 41.02 -7.33
N ASN A 96 12.56 40.28 -7.49
CA ASN A 96 13.91 40.83 -7.31
C ASN A 96 14.21 41.93 -8.33
N VAL A 97 13.87 41.72 -9.61
CA VAL A 97 14.04 42.74 -10.66
C VAL A 97 13.23 44.00 -10.35
N ALA A 98 12.01 43.86 -9.82
CA ALA A 98 11.19 45.00 -9.42
C ALA A 98 11.78 45.77 -8.23
N ILE A 99 12.47 45.09 -7.32
CA ILE A 99 13.18 45.71 -6.19
C ILE A 99 14.44 46.45 -6.67
N ASP A 100 15.19 45.88 -7.61
CA ASP A 100 16.43 46.48 -8.12
C ASP A 100 16.21 47.75 -8.96
N ILE A 101 14.99 47.97 -9.48
CA ILE A 101 14.60 49.15 -10.26
C ILE A 101 14.07 50.29 -9.36
N ALA A 102 13.68 49.98 -8.11
CA ALA A 102 13.14 50.94 -7.15
C ALA A 102 14.25 51.66 -6.36
#